data_AF-A0A535DAD6-F1
#
_entry.id   AF-A0A535DAD6-F1
#
_cell.length_a   1.000
_cell.length_b   1.000
_cell.length_c   1.000
_cell.angle_alpha   90.00
_cell.angle_beta   90.00
_cell.angle_gamma   90.00
#
_symmetry.space_group_name_H-M   'P 1'
#
loop_
_entity.id
_entity.type
_entity.pdbx_description
1 polymer ?
#
loop_
_entity_poly.entity_id
_entity_poly.type
_entity_poly.pdbx_seq_one_letter_code
_entity_poly.pdbx_strand_id
1 'polypeptide(L)' 'MQRREEARIRLRLRHGAGVVAGYLGLFMGLMALLTTSSEGTPFAPNEAPWVVFGFMIGGYLVGWVLGPSLSRLTGSSG' A
#
# COMPACT_ATOMS: atom_id res chain seq x y z
N MET A 1 8.13 -5.00 -31.57
CA MET A 1 8.12 -3.88 -30.61
C MET A 1 6.98 -3.97 -29.58
N GLN A 2 5.84 -4.61 -29.89
CA GLN A 2 4.67 -4.78 -28.99
C GLN A 2 4.96 -5.34 -27.58
N ARG A 3 5.86 -6.33 -27.41
CA ARG A 3 6.14 -6.91 -26.07
C ARG A 3 6.71 -5.91 -25.06
N ARG A 4 7.36 -4.82 -25.53
CA ARG A 4 7.89 -3.76 -24.65
C ARG A 4 6.81 -2.79 -24.19
N GLU A 5 5.69 -2.69 -24.90
CA GLU A 5 4.56 -1.83 -24.53
C GLU A 5 3.69 -2.49 -23.48
N GLU A 6 3.37 -3.78 -23.65
CA GLU A 6 2.62 -4.55 -22.64
C GLU A 6 3.36 -4.60 -21.30
N ALA A 7 4.69 -4.76 -21.32
CA ALA A 7 5.50 -4.75 -20.10
C ALA A 7 5.37 -3.43 -19.35
N ARG A 8 5.31 -2.29 -20.06
CA ARG A 8 5.13 -0.96 -19.46
C ARG A 8 3.74 -0.76 -18.87
N ILE A 9 2.70 -1.25 -19.54
CA ILE A 9 1.31 -1.16 -19.04
C ILE A 9 1.16 -1.99 -17.75
N ARG A 10 1.68 -3.23 -17.74
CA ARG A 10 1.66 -4.09 -16.54
C ARG A 10 2.45 -3.47 -15.38
N LEU A 11 3.60 -2.84 -15.67
CA LEU A 11 4.38 -2.13 -14.65
C LEU A 11 3.59 -0.95 -14.06
N ARG A 12 2.91 -0.16 -14.90
CA ARG A 12 2.10 0.98 -14.46
C ARG A 12 0.89 0.56 -13.61
N LEU A 13 0.17 -0.48 -14.01
CA LEU A 13 -0.96 -1.01 -13.24
C LEU A 13 -0.52 -1.52 -11.87
N ARG A 14 0.60 -2.25 -11.82
CA ARG A 14 1.20 -2.74 -10.58
C ARG A 14 1.68 -1.60 -9.67
N HIS A 15 2.24 -0.56 -10.26
CA HIS A 15 2.63 0.64 -9.52
C HIS A 15 1.40 1.36 -8.96
N GLY A 16 0.32 1.48 -9.75
CA GLY A 16 -0.94 2.06 -9.30
C GLY A 16 -1.57 1.29 -8.15
N ALA A 17 -1.60 -0.05 -8.22
CA ALA A 17 -2.08 -0.89 -7.13
C ALA A 17 -1.24 -0.72 -5.85
N GLY A 18 0.08 -0.62 -5.98
CA GLY A 18 0.98 -0.28 -4.88
C GLY A 18 0.66 1.08 -4.27
N VAL A 19 0.48 2.13 -5.09
CA VAL A 19 0.16 3.48 -4.61
C VAL A 19 -1.14 3.50 -3.82
N VAL A 20 -2.22 2.87 -4.33
CA VAL A 20 -3.51 2.80 -3.63
C VAL A 20 -3.39 2.08 -2.28
N ALA A 21 -2.73 0.92 -2.26
CA ALA A 21 -2.50 0.18 -1.02
C ALA A 21 -1.58 0.93 -0.03
N GLY A 22 -0.64 1.72 -0.55
CA GLY A 22 0.21 2.61 0.24
C GLY A 22 -0.59 3.72 0.94
N TYR A 23 -1.56 4.34 0.25
CA TYR A 23 -2.49 5.29 0.88
C TYR A 23 -3.38 4.63 1.94
N LEU A 24 -3.81 3.39 1.70
CA LEU A 24 -4.54 2.62 2.71
C LEU A 24 -3.65 2.35 3.95
N GLY A 25 -2.38 2.03 3.72
CA GLY A 25 -1.38 1.89 4.77
C GLY A 25 -1.17 3.19 5.55
N LEU A 26 -1.05 4.32 4.86
CA LEU A 26 -0.97 5.65 5.50
C LEU A 26 -2.17 5.90 6.43
N PHE A 27 -3.39 5.63 5.94
CA PHE A 27 -4.61 5.78 6.73
C PHE A 27 -4.60 4.89 7.98
N MET A 28 -4.20 3.62 7.84
CA MET A 28 -4.09 2.68 8.95
C MET A 28 -3.03 3.10 9.97
N GLY A 29 -1.88 3.59 9.50
CA GLY A 29 -0.81 4.11 10.37
C GLY A 29 -1.26 5.32 11.18
N LEU A 30 -1.99 6.24 10.57
CA LEU A 30 -2.60 7.38 11.28
C LEU A 30 -3.65 6.94 12.29
N MET A 31 -4.50 5.97 11.94
CA MET A 31 -5.48 5.41 12.87
C MET A 31 -4.80 4.75 14.07
N ALA A 32 -3.70 4.01 13.86
CA ALA A 32 -2.93 3.41 14.94
C ALA A 32 -2.34 4.46 15.90
N LEU A 33 -1.89 5.61 15.40
CA LEU A 33 -1.46 6.73 16.26
C LEU A 33 -2.63 7.30 17.07
N LEU A 34 -3.80 7.47 16.45
CA LEU A 34 -4.97 8.01 17.11
C LEU A 34 -5.49 7.06 18.20
N THR A 35 -5.58 5.75 17.94
CA THR A 35 -6.05 4.77 18.92
C THR A 35 -5.11 4.67 20.11
N THR A 36 -3.80 4.56 19.87
CA THR A 36 -2.80 4.50 20.95
C THR A 36 -2.76 5.77 21.80
N SER A 37 -3.01 6.94 21.18
CA SER A 37 -3.17 8.18 21.93
C SER A 37 -4.40 8.19 22.84
N SER A 38 -5.50 7.54 22.42
CA SER A 38 -6.74 7.45 23.20
C SER A 38 -6.68 6.43 24.34
N GLU A 39 -5.83 5.40 24.20
CA GLU A 39 -5.63 4.36 25.22
C GLU A 39 -4.59 4.74 26.29
N GLY A 40 -3.97 5.92 26.18
CA GLY A 40 -3.04 6.46 27.18
C GLY A 40 -1.59 5.98 27.03
N THR A 41 -1.27 5.25 25.96
CA THR A 41 0.10 4.84 25.62
C THR A 41 0.50 5.39 24.25
N PRO A 42 0.63 6.73 24.10
CA PRO A 42 0.99 7.33 22.83
C PRO A 42 2.40 6.93 22.41
N PHE A 43 2.61 6.76 21.10
CA PHE A 43 3.95 6.65 20.56
C PHE A 43 4.77 7.91 20.88
N ALA A 44 6.07 7.72 21.09
CA ALA A 44 6.96 8.85 21.24
C ALA A 44 6.94 9.73 19.97
N PRO A 45 7.04 11.07 20.06
CA PRO A 45 6.94 11.96 18.91
C PRO A 45 7.94 11.66 17.78
N ASN A 46 9.10 11.11 18.13
CA ASN A 46 10.13 10.67 17.19
C ASN A 46 9.82 9.31 16.55
N GLU A 47 9.00 8.47 17.16
CA GLU A 47 8.61 7.14 16.68
C GLU A 47 7.34 7.17 15.83
N ALA A 48 6.42 8.08 16.12
CA ALA A 48 5.15 8.20 15.42
C ALA A 48 5.28 8.33 13.89
N PRO A 49 6.21 9.14 13.33
CA PRO A 49 6.43 9.18 11.89
C PRO A 49 6.88 7.84 11.32
N TRP A 50 7.76 7.11 12.02
CA TRP A 50 8.28 5.82 11.55
C TRP A 50 7.20 4.75 11.49
N VAL A 51 6.26 4.74 12.45
CA VAL A 51 5.10 3.85 12.41
C VAL A 51 4.26 4.11 11.17
N VAL A 52 3.91 5.38 10.93
CA VAL A 52 3.10 5.78 9.76
C VAL A 52 3.82 5.45 8.45
N PHE A 53 5.12 5.75 8.34
CA PHE A 53 5.92 5.40 7.18
C PHE A 53 6.02 3.88 6.99
N GLY A 54 6.16 3.12 8.08
CA GLY A 54 6.20 1.66 8.05
C GLY A 54 4.91 1.06 7.48
N PHE A 55 3.76 1.55 7.94
CA PHE A 55 2.46 1.14 7.39
C PHE A 55 2.27 1.56 5.93
N MET A 56 2.69 2.77 5.56
CA MET A 56 2.60 3.25 4.17
C MET A 56 3.48 2.41 3.22
N ILE A 57 4.73 2.17 3.58
CA ILE A 57 5.67 1.36 2.78
C ILE A 57 5.19 -0.10 2.74
N GLY A 58 4.76 -0.66 3.88
CA GLY A 58 4.20 -2.00 3.96
C GLY A 58 2.97 -2.16 3.06
N GLY A 59 2.04 -1.23 3.13
CA GLY A 59 0.86 -1.18 2.25
C GLY A 59 1.25 -1.11 0.78
N TYR A 60 2.21 -0.25 0.43
CA TYR A 60 2.71 -0.14 -0.94
C TYR A 60 3.32 -1.46 -1.45
N LEU A 61 4.19 -2.09 -0.66
CA LEU A 61 4.83 -3.36 -1.02
C LEU A 61 3.78 -4.46 -1.18
N VAL A 62 2.82 -4.54 -0.26
CA VAL A 62 1.71 -5.50 -0.33
C VAL A 62 0.89 -5.29 -1.60
N GLY A 63 0.47 -4.06 -1.90
CA GLY A 63 -0.28 -3.77 -3.14
C GLY A 63 0.53 -4.02 -4.41
N TRP A 64 1.84 -3.79 -4.36
CA TRP A 64 2.74 -4.04 -5.48
C TRP A 64 2.99 -5.53 -5.73
N VAL A 65 3.03 -6.35 -4.68
CA VAL A 65 3.17 -7.83 -4.78
C VAL A 65 1.83 -8.48 -5.14
N LEU A 66 0.73 -8.01 -4.55
CA LEU A 66 -0.60 -8.58 -4.75
C LEU A 66 -1.31 -8.06 -6.01
N GLY A 67 -0.95 -6.90 -6.54
CA GLY A 67 -1.56 -6.32 -7.74
C GLY A 67 -1.66 -7.29 -8.93
N PRO A 68 -0.59 -8.02 -9.29
CA PRO A 68 -0.65 -9.05 -10.33
C PRO A 68 -1.60 -10.20 -10.00
N SER A 69 -1.66 -10.63 -8.73
CA SER A 69 -2.53 -11.72 -8.28
C SER A 69 -4.01 -11.30 -8.28
N LEU A 70 -4.31 -10.08 -7.82
CA LEU A 70 -5.64 -9.48 -7.86
C LEU A 70 -6.14 -9.31 -9.30
N SER A 71 -5.28 -8.86 -10.23
CA SER A 71 -5.66 -8.75 -11.65
C SER A 71 -6.01 -10.08 -12.31
N ARG A 72 -5.45 -11.20 -11.81
CA ARG A 72 -5.81 -12.56 -12.28
C ARG A 72 -7.15 -13.02 -11.72
N LEU A 73 -7.47 -12.62 -10.50
CA LEU A 73 -8.73 -12.96 -9.84
C LEU A 73 -9.90 -12.12 -10.40
N THR A 74 -9.68 -10.84 -10.66
CA THR A 74 -10.71 -9.95 -11.23
C THR A 74 -10.82 -10.07 -12.76
N GLY A 75 -9.81 -10.62 -13.44
CA GLY A 75 -9.81 -10.86 -14.89
C GLY A 75 -10.39 -12.20 -15.34
N SER A 76 -11.05 -12.96 -14.45
CA SER A 76 -11.61 -14.29 -14.74
C SER A 76 -13.13 -14.29 -15.00
N SER A 77 -13.71 -13.16 -15.38
CA SER A 77 -15.13 -13.06 -15.76
C SER A 77 -15.34 -11.94 -16.76
N GLY A 78 -15.31 -12.28 -18.06
CA GLY A 78 -15.63 -11.37 -19.16
C GLY A 78 -14.85 -11.68 -20.42
#